data_AF-A0A315CL22-F1
#
_entry.id   AF-A0A315CL22-F1
#
_cell.length_a   1.000
_cell.length_b   1.000
_cell.length_c   1.000
_cell.angle_alpha   90.00
_cell.angle_beta   90.00
_cell.angle_gamma   90.00
#
_symmetry.space_group_name_H-M   'P 1'
#
loop_
_entity.id
_entity.type
_entity.pdbx_description
1 polymer ?
#
loop_
_entity_poly.entity_id
_entity_poly.type
_entity_poly.pdbx_seq_one_letter_code
_entity_poly.pdbx_strand_id
1 'polypeptide(L)'
;MMAVVMLVLSVALWRGSQQGARWAAHQADANTNPAQANAAVYRDQMVELDREFVMGNLNYEELKAARDELSQRLLADATADDAFNEPLSPAMPVVWRKPWLAVCLLVFVVPVASVLMYSVLGEPAALDPMALKQGVDNSAEVTPEKLTEMATALTRRLQDEPNSMEGWVMLGRVQRARAHFEEAAEAYGKALALSRDDNLSIERAEVLAQKNGGSFAGEPWSIIQRVLTADPHHLNALFLAGSASYAEMNYQTALRYWERAREVVPTDSPDAPELDRAIAEARDKMGLPAIPPRAAIQQETVASKAALAASSISGRVSLVKELKGLVAATDTVFVYATPVSGSRMPIAILRTTADKLPLDFVLDDSMAMSPAVKLSGMDEVTVRVRISKSGQATAQPNDYGVSLTPVKPGSKGLNLMVRDTLQSTAQ
;
A
#
# COMPACT_ATOMS: atom_id res chain seq x y z
N MET A 1 -13.73 -24.38 21.29
CA MET A 1 -12.68 -24.23 20.25
C MET A 1 -11.49 -23.39 20.73
N MET A 2 -11.72 -22.20 21.29
CA MET A 2 -10.64 -21.31 21.77
C MET A 2 -9.73 -21.92 22.85
N ALA A 3 -10.29 -22.68 23.81
CA ALA A 3 -9.51 -23.37 24.83
C ALA A 3 -8.56 -24.44 24.26
N VAL A 4 -8.97 -25.12 23.18
CA VAL A 4 -8.14 -26.13 22.49
C VAL A 4 -7.01 -25.44 21.74
N VAL A 5 -7.28 -24.30 21.09
CA VAL A 5 -6.26 -23.50 20.39
C VAL A 5 -5.21 -22.96 21.39
N MET A 6 -5.65 -22.45 22.54
CA MET A 6 -4.77 -21.96 23.60
C MET A 6 -3.90 -23.07 24.20
N LEU A 7 -4.46 -24.28 24.33
CA LEU A 7 -3.72 -25.45 24.81
C LEU A 7 -2.67 -25.92 23.78
N VAL A 8 -3.00 -25.88 22.50
CA VAL A 8 -2.04 -26.23 21.43
C VAL A 8 -0.89 -25.21 21.36
N LEU A 9 -1.19 -23.91 21.45
CA LEU A 9 -0.18 -22.85 21.43
C LEU A 9 0.75 -22.91 22.65
N SER A 10 0.21 -23.17 23.84
CA SER A 10 1.02 -23.33 25.05
C SER A 10 1.92 -24.56 25.01
N VAL A 11 1.45 -25.69 24.45
CA VAL A 11 2.28 -26.89 24.25
C VAL A 11 3.38 -26.65 23.20
N ALA A 12 3.08 -25.93 22.11
CA ALA A 12 4.07 -25.59 21.10
C ALA A 12 5.18 -24.68 21.64
N LEU A 13 4.81 -23.65 22.40
CA LEU A 13 5.76 -22.76 23.07
C LEU A 13 6.59 -23.47 24.14
N TRP A 14 5.99 -24.40 24.89
CA TRP A 14 6.70 -25.24 25.84
C TRP A 14 7.75 -26.12 25.14
N ARG A 15 7.40 -26.76 24.02
CA ARG A 15 8.34 -27.57 23.23
C ARG A 15 9.47 -26.75 22.62
N GLY A 16 9.18 -25.55 22.11
CA GLY A 16 10.21 -24.63 21.61
C GLY A 16 11.18 -24.21 22.72
N SER A 17 10.68 -23.93 23.93
CA SER A 17 11.53 -23.58 25.07
C SER A 17 12.43 -24.74 25.53
N GLN A 18 11.94 -25.98 25.46
CA GLN A 18 12.72 -27.19 25.77
C GLN A 18 13.85 -27.40 24.75
N GLN A 19 13.61 -27.13 23.46
CA GLN A 19 14.66 -27.19 22.44
C GLN A 19 15.74 -26.13 22.66
N GLY A 20 15.35 -24.88 22.98
CA GLY A 20 16.32 -23.82 23.30
C GLY A 20 17.17 -24.16 24.54
N ALA A 21 16.56 -24.73 25.59
CA ALA A 21 17.29 -25.16 26.78
C ALA A 21 18.30 -26.29 26.49
N ARG A 22 17.97 -27.22 25.58
CA ARG A 22 18.90 -28.29 25.16
C ARG A 22 20.08 -27.74 24.35
N TRP A 23 19.85 -26.76 23.49
CA TRP A 23 20.94 -26.10 22.73
C TRP A 23 21.86 -25.30 23.65
N ALA A 24 21.32 -24.60 24.64
CA ALA A 24 22.11 -23.92 25.65
C ALA A 24 22.92 -24.89 26.54
N ALA A 25 22.35 -26.05 26.88
CA ALA A 25 23.06 -27.10 27.60
C ALA A 25 24.22 -27.68 26.78
N HIS A 26 24.02 -27.93 25.48
CA HIS A 26 25.10 -28.38 24.59
C HIS A 26 26.22 -27.33 24.42
N GLN A 27 25.89 -26.03 24.44
CA GLN A 27 26.89 -24.96 24.42
C GLN A 27 27.64 -24.83 25.75
N ALA A 28 26.97 -25.09 26.88
CA ALA A 28 27.61 -25.13 28.19
C ALA A 28 28.56 -26.33 28.31
N ASP A 29 28.13 -27.52 27.87
CA ASP A 29 28.96 -28.74 27.85
C ASP A 29 30.21 -28.55 26.97
N ALA A 30 30.06 -27.90 25.81
CA ALA A 30 31.17 -27.57 24.90
C ALA A 30 32.19 -26.59 25.51
N ASN A 31 31.76 -25.71 26.43
CA ASN A 31 32.65 -24.80 27.15
C ASN A 31 33.35 -25.45 28.35
N THR A 32 32.83 -26.56 28.89
CA THR A 32 33.42 -27.27 30.03
C THR A 32 34.35 -28.43 29.67
N ASN A 33 34.33 -28.90 28.41
CA ASN A 33 35.30 -29.90 27.92
C ASN A 33 35.51 -29.74 26.40
N PRO A 34 36.27 -28.71 25.96
CA PRO A 34 36.54 -28.43 24.54
C PRO A 34 37.18 -29.61 23.81
N ALA A 35 37.93 -30.47 24.52
CA ALA A 35 38.57 -31.65 23.94
C ALA A 35 37.55 -32.67 23.41
N GLN A 36 36.47 -32.94 24.13
CA GLN A 36 35.39 -33.83 23.65
C GLN A 36 34.58 -33.19 22.52
N ALA A 37 34.38 -31.87 22.54
CA ALA A 37 33.66 -31.15 21.49
C ALA A 37 34.42 -31.16 20.16
N ASN A 38 35.76 -31.02 20.19
CA ASN A 38 36.59 -31.01 19.00
C ASN A 38 36.98 -32.41 18.50
N ALA A 39 36.86 -33.47 19.32
CA ALA A 39 37.26 -34.83 18.96
C ALA A 39 36.57 -35.37 17.69
N ALA A 40 35.33 -34.96 17.42
CA ALA A 40 34.63 -35.33 16.19
C ALA A 40 35.28 -34.69 14.95
N VAL A 41 35.68 -33.41 15.05
CA VAL A 41 36.32 -32.66 13.96
C VAL A 41 37.69 -33.27 13.62
N TYR A 42 38.49 -33.62 14.64
CA TYR A 42 39.77 -34.29 14.42
C TYR A 42 39.61 -35.66 13.78
N ARG A 43 38.55 -36.40 14.12
CA ARG A 43 38.25 -37.70 13.48
C ARG A 43 37.94 -37.54 12.00
N ASP A 44 37.15 -36.53 11.63
CA ASP A 44 36.82 -36.26 10.24
C ASP A 44 38.07 -35.83 9.44
N GLN A 45 38.96 -35.04 10.05
CA GLN A 45 40.23 -34.65 9.43
C GLN A 45 41.18 -35.83 9.18
N MET A 46 41.22 -36.83 10.08
CA MET A 46 41.99 -38.05 9.86
C MET A 46 41.48 -38.87 8.67
N VAL A 47 40.15 -38.95 8.51
CA VAL A 47 39.52 -39.67 7.39
C VAL A 47 39.79 -38.96 6.06
N GLU A 48 39.84 -37.64 6.06
CA GLU A 48 40.14 -36.87 4.84
C GLU A 48 41.60 -37.03 4.41
N LEU A 49 42.56 -37.03 5.35
CA LEU A 49 43.97 -37.33 5.04
C LEU A 49 44.16 -38.73 4.42
N ASP A 50 43.42 -39.74 4.91
CA ASP A 50 43.44 -41.08 4.29
C ASP A 50 42.92 -41.07 2.86
N ARG A 51 41.86 -40.29 2.60
CA ARG A 51 41.31 -40.15 1.25
C ARG A 51 42.31 -39.50 0.31
N GLU A 52 42.98 -38.44 0.74
CA GLU A 52 43.99 -37.75 -0.08
C GLU A 52 45.20 -38.66 -0.39
N PHE A 53 45.61 -39.52 0.55
CA PHE A 53 46.62 -40.54 0.30
C PHE A 53 46.17 -41.58 -0.74
N VAL A 54 44.92 -42.07 -0.63
CA VAL A 54 44.35 -43.02 -1.61
C VAL A 54 44.21 -42.39 -3.00
N MET A 55 43.92 -41.09 -3.07
CA MET A 55 43.90 -40.33 -4.33
C MET A 55 45.30 -40.04 -4.91
N GLY A 56 46.37 -40.38 -4.17
CA GLY A 56 47.75 -40.19 -4.60
C GLY A 56 48.27 -38.75 -4.44
N ASN A 57 47.53 -37.89 -3.74
CA ASN A 57 47.91 -36.50 -3.52
C ASN A 57 48.93 -36.32 -2.40
N LEU A 58 49.00 -37.29 -1.48
CA LEU A 58 49.97 -37.35 -0.39
C LEU A 58 50.82 -38.62 -0.53
N ASN A 59 52.11 -38.51 -0.24
CA ASN A 59 52.94 -39.70 -0.07
C ASN A 59 52.86 -40.24 1.38
N TYR A 60 53.44 -41.42 1.62
CA TYR A 60 53.30 -42.10 2.91
C TYR A 60 53.98 -41.33 4.06
N GLU A 61 55.11 -40.66 3.80
CA GLU A 61 55.79 -39.87 4.82
C GLU A 61 55.01 -38.61 5.19
N GLU A 62 54.39 -37.96 4.19
CA GLU A 62 53.53 -36.79 4.40
C GLU A 62 52.26 -37.14 5.17
N LEU A 63 51.60 -38.25 4.83
CA LEU A 63 50.43 -38.73 5.57
C LEU A 63 50.78 -39.00 7.04
N LYS A 64 51.92 -39.65 7.29
CA LYS A 64 52.37 -39.98 8.63
C LYS A 64 52.67 -38.71 9.43
N ALA A 65 53.41 -37.76 8.86
CA ALA A 65 53.72 -36.50 9.50
C ALA A 65 52.46 -35.68 9.83
N ALA A 66 51.50 -35.60 8.90
CA ALA A 66 50.24 -34.88 9.11
C ALA A 66 49.39 -35.52 10.23
N ARG A 67 49.35 -36.85 10.31
CA ARG A 67 48.65 -37.56 11.39
C ARG A 67 49.33 -37.37 12.74
N ASP A 68 50.64 -37.44 12.79
CA ASP A 68 51.41 -37.26 14.01
C ASP A 68 51.20 -35.83 14.55
N GLU A 69 51.25 -34.81 13.69
CA GLU A 69 50.95 -33.43 14.07
C GLU A 69 49.51 -33.26 14.59
N LEU A 70 48.53 -33.85 13.90
CA LEU A 70 47.13 -33.78 14.31
C LEU A 70 46.91 -34.43 15.68
N SER A 71 47.56 -35.58 15.93
CA SER A 71 47.50 -36.27 17.21
C SER A 71 48.14 -35.46 18.34
N GLN A 72 49.24 -34.75 18.05
CA GLN A 72 49.91 -33.90 19.02
C GLN A 72 49.08 -32.68 19.38
N ARG A 73 48.39 -32.07 18.39
CA ARG A 73 47.44 -30.97 18.63
C ARG A 73 46.23 -31.43 19.45
N LEU A 74 45.66 -32.60 19.16
CA LEU A 74 44.56 -33.17 19.95
C LEU A 74 44.98 -33.43 21.40
N LEU A 75 46.20 -33.94 21.61
CA LEU A 75 46.76 -34.14 22.96
C LEU A 75 47.01 -32.81 23.68
N ALA A 76 47.48 -31.78 22.97
CA ALA A 76 47.65 -30.44 23.52
C ALA A 76 46.31 -29.83 23.96
N ASP A 77 45.28 -29.94 23.12
CA ASP A 77 43.93 -29.45 23.45
C ASP A 77 43.31 -30.24 24.62
N ALA A 78 43.54 -31.55 24.69
CA ALA A 78 43.06 -32.39 25.80
C ALA A 78 43.80 -32.15 27.13
N THR A 79 45.05 -31.67 27.09
CA THR A 79 45.87 -31.39 28.29
C THR A 79 45.76 -29.94 28.74
N ALA A 80 45.37 -29.02 27.85
CA ALA A 80 45.03 -27.64 28.20
C ALA A 80 43.84 -27.54 29.17
N ASP A 81 42.98 -28.56 29.21
CA ASP A 81 41.86 -28.67 30.16
C ASP A 81 42.30 -28.87 31.63
N ASP A 82 43.51 -29.36 31.92
CA ASP A 82 44.00 -29.50 33.30
C ASP A 82 44.69 -28.22 33.84
N ALA A 83 45.03 -27.26 32.96
CA ALA A 83 45.82 -26.08 33.30
C ALA A 83 44.99 -24.80 33.60
N PHE A 84 43.66 -24.85 33.42
CA PHE A 84 42.75 -23.72 33.70
C PHE A 84 41.69 -24.03 34.77
N ASN A 85 42.07 -24.76 35.81
CA ASN A 85 41.34 -24.78 37.08
C ASN A 85 41.63 -23.50 37.90
N GLU A 86 41.22 -22.34 37.39
CA GLU A 86 40.85 -21.21 38.26
C GLU A 86 39.34 -21.23 38.47
N PRO A 87 38.82 -21.14 39.70
CA PRO A 87 37.40 -21.01 39.93
C PRO A 87 36.95 -19.62 39.45
N LEU A 88 36.56 -19.54 38.18
CA LEU A 88 35.74 -18.45 37.69
C LEU A 88 34.49 -18.38 38.59
N SER A 89 34.30 -17.22 39.20
CA SER A 89 33.18 -16.86 40.07
C SER A 89 31.89 -17.55 39.65
N PRO A 90 31.04 -18.04 40.56
CA PRO A 90 29.80 -18.68 40.16
C PRO A 90 29.01 -17.66 39.34
N ALA A 91 28.94 -17.88 38.03
CA ALA A 91 27.91 -17.26 37.23
C ALA A 91 26.63 -17.64 37.94
N MET A 92 25.98 -16.64 38.57
CA MET A 92 24.68 -16.85 39.19
C MET A 92 23.88 -17.64 38.16
N PRO A 93 23.36 -18.83 38.50
CA PRO A 93 22.48 -19.50 37.56
C PRO A 93 21.41 -18.44 37.29
N VAL A 94 21.32 -17.94 36.06
CA VAL A 94 20.09 -17.32 35.62
C VAL A 94 19.14 -18.49 35.65
N VAL A 95 18.55 -18.71 36.83
CA VAL A 95 17.53 -19.69 37.02
C VAL A 95 16.42 -19.13 36.16
N TRP A 96 16.35 -19.61 34.91
CA TRP A 96 15.18 -19.55 34.08
C TRP A 96 14.13 -20.36 34.84
N ARG A 97 13.60 -19.78 35.93
CA ARG A 97 12.45 -20.29 36.65
C ARG A 97 11.28 -20.09 35.71
N LYS A 98 11.15 -21.07 34.81
CA LYS A 98 9.96 -21.34 33.98
C LYS A 98 9.36 -20.05 33.36
N PRO A 99 10.02 -19.39 32.40
CA PRO A 99 9.40 -18.27 31.67
C PRO A 99 8.14 -18.72 30.92
N TRP A 100 7.98 -20.03 30.68
CA TRP A 100 6.74 -20.59 30.14
C TRP A 100 5.53 -20.36 31.05
N LEU A 101 5.69 -20.30 32.38
CA LEU A 101 4.57 -19.97 33.27
C LEU A 101 4.14 -18.52 33.10
N ALA A 102 5.09 -17.58 32.95
CA ALA A 102 4.80 -16.17 32.69
C ALA A 102 4.19 -15.96 31.30
N VAL A 103 4.67 -16.69 30.27
CA VAL A 103 4.09 -16.65 28.92
C VAL A 103 2.70 -17.28 28.89
N CYS A 104 2.49 -18.44 29.54
CA CYS A 104 1.18 -19.04 29.68
C CYS A 104 0.22 -18.13 30.47
N LEU A 105 0.70 -17.50 31.54
CA LEU A 105 -0.07 -16.52 32.30
C LEU A 105 -0.47 -15.35 31.40
N LEU A 106 0.43 -14.81 30.60
CA LEU A 106 0.14 -13.69 29.70
C LEU A 106 -0.86 -14.09 28.59
N VAL A 107 -0.67 -15.27 27.99
CA VAL A 107 -1.60 -15.84 26.99
C VAL A 107 -2.98 -16.09 27.57
N PHE A 108 -3.12 -16.31 28.88
CA PHE A 108 -4.41 -16.48 29.54
C PHE A 108 -5.00 -15.16 30.04
N VAL A 109 -4.18 -14.30 30.65
CA VAL A 109 -4.59 -13.03 31.25
C VAL A 109 -5.03 -12.05 30.18
N VAL A 110 -4.36 -11.97 29.03
CA VAL A 110 -4.73 -11.00 27.99
C VAL A 110 -6.13 -11.30 27.42
N PRO A 111 -6.47 -12.54 27.00
CA PRO A 111 -7.82 -12.85 26.53
C PRO A 111 -8.87 -12.74 27.63
N VAL A 112 -8.57 -13.15 28.85
CA VAL A 112 -9.52 -13.03 29.97
C VAL A 112 -9.77 -11.56 30.33
N ALA A 113 -8.73 -10.73 30.35
CA ALA A 113 -8.85 -9.29 30.55
C ALA A 113 -9.59 -8.63 29.38
N SER A 114 -9.38 -9.07 28.14
CA SER A 114 -10.17 -8.62 26.99
C SER A 114 -11.65 -9.01 27.12
N VAL A 115 -11.96 -10.23 27.54
CA VAL A 115 -13.34 -10.68 27.78
C VAL A 115 -13.98 -9.89 28.93
N LEU A 116 -13.26 -9.66 30.02
CA LEU A 116 -13.72 -8.84 31.15
C LEU A 116 -13.95 -7.39 30.74
N MET A 117 -13.00 -6.78 30.02
CA MET A 117 -13.14 -5.42 29.51
C MET A 117 -14.33 -5.33 28.54
N TYR A 118 -14.51 -6.31 27.66
CA TYR A 118 -15.68 -6.40 26.78
C TYR A 118 -16.98 -6.61 27.56
N SER A 119 -16.96 -7.30 28.70
CA SER A 119 -18.16 -7.45 29.53
C SER A 119 -18.57 -6.16 30.27
N VAL A 120 -17.63 -5.23 30.50
CA VAL A 120 -17.89 -3.96 31.22
C VAL A 120 -18.12 -2.78 30.26
N LEU A 121 -17.39 -2.73 29.14
CA LEU A 121 -17.47 -1.65 28.13
C LEU A 121 -18.22 -2.05 26.86
N GLY A 122 -18.37 -3.34 26.58
CA GLY A 122 -18.99 -3.87 25.37
C GLY A 122 -20.40 -4.41 25.62
N GLU A 123 -20.97 -5.03 24.58
CA GLU A 123 -22.33 -5.56 24.60
C GLU A 123 -22.29 -7.10 24.62
N PRO A 124 -22.20 -7.74 25.81
CA PRO A 124 -22.01 -9.18 25.95
C PRO A 124 -23.18 -10.00 25.41
N ALA A 125 -24.37 -9.40 25.29
CA ALA A 125 -25.54 -10.01 24.69
C ALA A 125 -25.38 -10.34 23.19
N ALA A 126 -24.45 -9.69 22.48
CA ALA A 126 -24.23 -9.90 21.04
C ALA A 126 -23.57 -11.26 20.68
N LEU A 127 -23.12 -12.02 21.68
CA LEU A 127 -22.41 -13.30 21.48
C LEU A 127 -23.28 -14.55 21.74
N ASP A 128 -24.53 -14.36 22.16
CA ASP A 128 -25.48 -15.47 22.32
C ASP A 128 -26.03 -15.88 20.93
N PRO A 129 -25.88 -17.15 20.48
CA PRO A 129 -26.48 -17.62 19.24
C PRO A 129 -28.02 -17.47 19.21
N MET A 130 -28.68 -17.36 20.37
CA MET A 130 -30.10 -16.99 20.47
C MET A 130 -30.32 -15.50 20.23
N ALA A 131 -29.38 -14.62 20.62
CA ALA A 131 -29.36 -13.20 20.29
C ALA A 131 -28.95 -12.91 18.84
N LEU A 132 -28.30 -13.83 18.13
CA LEU A 132 -28.06 -13.74 16.68
C LEU A 132 -29.30 -14.12 15.85
N LYS A 133 -30.14 -15.05 16.35
CA LYS A 133 -31.46 -15.34 15.75
C LYS A 133 -32.50 -14.29 16.15
N GLN A 134 -32.46 -13.81 17.38
CA GLN A 134 -33.22 -12.64 17.81
C GLN A 134 -32.63 -11.33 17.27
N GLY A 135 -31.40 -11.28 16.78
CA GLY A 135 -30.77 -10.06 16.24
C GLY A 135 -31.24 -9.69 14.84
N VAL A 136 -32.01 -10.57 14.20
CA VAL A 136 -32.82 -10.25 13.01
C VAL A 136 -34.20 -9.67 13.44
N ASP A 137 -34.65 -9.94 14.67
CA ASP A 137 -35.93 -9.48 15.23
C ASP A 137 -35.79 -8.41 16.35
N ASN A 138 -34.56 -8.09 16.78
CA ASN A 138 -34.21 -7.17 17.87
C ASN A 138 -32.96 -6.34 17.49
N SER A 139 -33.00 -5.63 16.36
CA SER A 139 -32.68 -4.20 16.49
C SER A 139 -33.61 -3.72 17.61
N ALA A 140 -33.09 -3.35 18.79
CA ALA A 140 -33.91 -2.91 19.91
C ALA A 140 -35.01 -2.01 19.36
N GLU A 141 -36.24 -2.55 19.24
CA GLU A 141 -37.24 -1.93 18.38
C GLU A 141 -37.43 -0.54 18.97
N VAL A 142 -37.02 0.48 18.21
CA VAL A 142 -37.25 1.86 18.58
C VAL A 142 -38.74 2.04 18.36
N THR A 143 -39.53 1.57 19.33
CA THR A 143 -40.98 1.59 19.21
C THR A 143 -41.44 3.04 19.27
N PRO A 144 -42.56 3.39 18.61
CA PRO A 144 -43.16 4.71 18.71
C PRO A 144 -43.39 5.16 20.17
N GLU A 145 -43.70 4.22 21.06
CA GLU A 145 -43.90 4.46 22.49
C GLU A 145 -42.59 4.87 23.18
N LYS A 146 -41.49 4.16 22.89
CA LYS A 146 -40.17 4.47 23.47
C LYS A 146 -39.65 5.83 23.00
N LEU A 147 -39.85 6.18 21.72
CA LEU A 147 -39.53 7.52 21.23
C LEU A 147 -40.36 8.61 21.93
N THR A 148 -41.64 8.33 22.22
CA THR A 148 -42.52 9.24 22.95
C THR A 148 -42.05 9.44 24.39
N GLU A 149 -41.63 8.38 25.07
CA GLU A 149 -41.05 8.45 26.41
C GLU A 149 -39.74 9.27 26.41
N MET A 150 -38.84 8.99 25.46
CA MET A 150 -37.59 9.74 25.29
C MET A 150 -37.85 11.23 25.06
N ALA A 151 -38.78 11.59 24.18
CA ALA A 151 -39.15 12.99 23.91
C ALA A 151 -39.66 13.68 25.18
N THR A 152 -40.50 13.00 25.96
CA THR A 152 -41.05 13.52 27.21
C THR A 152 -39.96 13.73 28.26
N ALA A 153 -39.07 12.74 28.44
CA ALA A 153 -37.95 12.82 29.38
C ALA A 153 -36.97 13.94 29.01
N LEU A 154 -36.59 14.04 27.74
CA LEU A 154 -35.72 15.10 27.23
C LEU A 154 -36.36 16.48 27.41
N THR A 155 -37.65 16.62 27.09
CA THR A 155 -38.38 17.89 27.26
C THR A 155 -38.38 18.34 28.71
N ARG A 156 -38.67 17.42 29.66
CA ARG A 156 -38.65 17.74 31.09
C ARG A 156 -37.25 18.16 31.55
N ARG A 157 -36.22 17.40 31.17
CA ARG A 157 -34.84 17.71 31.54
C ARG A 157 -34.41 19.09 31.01
N LEU A 158 -34.77 19.42 29.78
CA LEU A 158 -34.41 20.69 29.16
C LEU A 158 -35.20 21.90 29.71
N GLN A 159 -36.26 21.67 30.48
CA GLN A 159 -36.88 22.74 31.29
C GLN A 159 -35.97 23.13 32.46
N ASP A 160 -35.32 22.16 33.09
CA ASP A 160 -34.40 22.38 34.20
C ASP A 160 -32.99 22.79 33.73
N GLU A 161 -32.55 22.25 32.58
CA GLU A 161 -31.23 22.46 31.97
C GLU A 161 -31.34 23.09 30.56
N PRO A 162 -31.84 24.33 30.41
CA PRO A 162 -32.11 24.92 29.08
C PRO A 162 -30.86 25.26 28.27
N ASN A 163 -29.67 25.26 28.89
CA ASN A 163 -28.40 25.59 28.24
C ASN A 163 -27.65 24.36 27.69
N SER A 164 -28.31 23.20 27.57
CA SER A 164 -27.70 22.00 26.97
C SER A 164 -27.93 21.95 25.46
N MET A 165 -26.89 22.28 24.67
CA MET A 165 -26.95 22.21 23.21
C MET A 165 -27.22 20.77 22.74
N GLU A 166 -26.49 19.80 23.28
CA GLU A 166 -26.61 18.38 22.91
C GLU A 166 -28.00 17.83 23.26
N GLY A 167 -28.58 18.27 24.38
CA GLY A 167 -29.93 17.88 24.77
C GLY A 167 -30.98 18.40 23.77
N TRP A 168 -30.87 19.66 23.34
CA TRP A 168 -31.75 20.21 22.30
C TRP A 168 -31.58 19.50 20.95
N VAL A 169 -30.35 19.15 20.55
CA VAL A 169 -30.09 18.36 19.32
C VAL A 169 -30.75 16.98 19.43
N MET A 170 -30.58 16.28 20.56
CA MET A 170 -31.18 14.96 20.77
C MET A 170 -32.71 15.04 20.73
N LEU A 171 -33.30 16.05 21.39
CA LEU A 171 -34.75 16.26 21.32
C LEU A 171 -35.21 16.48 19.87
N GLY A 172 -34.49 17.28 19.10
CA GLY A 172 -34.79 17.50 17.69
C GLY A 172 -34.77 16.22 16.86
N ARG A 173 -33.76 15.36 17.05
CA ARG A 173 -33.64 14.07 16.36
C ARG A 173 -34.76 13.10 16.74
N VAL A 174 -35.10 13.02 18.03
CA VAL A 174 -36.20 12.17 18.51
C VAL A 174 -37.54 12.65 17.94
N GLN A 175 -37.79 13.96 17.94
CA GLN A 175 -39.03 14.51 17.37
C GLN A 175 -39.10 14.31 15.85
N ARG A 176 -37.98 14.47 15.14
CA ARG A 176 -37.89 14.14 13.71
C ARG A 176 -38.21 12.67 13.45
N ALA A 177 -37.68 11.74 14.25
CA ALA A 177 -37.97 10.31 14.12
C ALA A 177 -39.46 9.98 14.35
N ARG A 178 -40.15 10.80 15.14
CA ARG A 178 -41.61 10.71 15.38
C ARG A 178 -42.44 11.44 14.32
N ALA A 179 -41.81 12.05 13.31
CA ALA A 179 -42.44 12.93 12.32
C ALA A 179 -43.08 14.21 12.91
N HIS A 180 -42.67 14.62 14.11
CA HIS A 180 -43.03 15.88 14.75
C HIS A 180 -42.06 16.98 14.29
N PHE A 181 -42.20 17.40 13.03
CA PHE A 181 -41.21 18.24 12.35
C PHE A 181 -41.15 19.69 12.88
N GLU A 182 -42.27 20.24 13.36
CA GLU A 182 -42.28 21.58 13.95
C GLU A 182 -41.45 21.59 15.25
N GLU A 183 -41.75 20.68 16.17
CA GLU A 183 -41.05 20.57 17.45
C GLU A 183 -39.56 20.22 17.25
N ALA A 184 -39.25 19.44 16.22
CA ALA A 184 -37.88 19.14 15.85
C ALA A 184 -37.12 20.39 15.37
N ALA A 185 -37.74 21.21 14.50
CA ALA A 185 -37.14 22.45 14.00
C ALA A 185 -36.96 23.49 15.11
N GLU A 186 -37.89 23.57 16.06
CA GLU A 186 -37.77 24.42 17.26
C GLU A 186 -36.62 23.99 18.16
N ALA A 187 -36.49 22.68 18.43
CA ALA A 187 -35.41 22.14 19.25
C ALA A 187 -34.03 22.41 18.61
N TYR A 188 -33.88 22.19 17.30
CA TYR A 188 -32.66 22.58 16.59
C TYR A 188 -32.43 24.09 16.60
N GLY A 189 -33.47 24.91 16.52
CA GLY A 189 -33.36 26.36 16.66
C GLY A 189 -32.79 26.78 18.02
N LYS A 190 -33.22 26.12 19.10
CA LYS A 190 -32.68 26.34 20.45
C LYS A 190 -31.22 25.89 20.57
N ALA A 191 -30.88 24.73 20.01
CA ALA A 191 -29.48 24.26 19.97
C ALA A 191 -28.58 25.25 19.21
N LEU A 192 -29.03 25.74 18.05
CA LEU A 192 -28.31 26.72 17.21
C LEU A 192 -28.16 28.10 17.85
N ALA A 193 -29.03 28.45 18.81
CA ALA A 193 -28.89 29.67 19.61
C ALA A 193 -27.75 29.56 20.63
N LEU A 194 -27.39 28.34 21.06
CA LEU A 194 -26.31 28.07 22.02
C LEU A 194 -24.95 27.89 21.31
N SER A 195 -24.94 27.24 20.15
CA SER A 195 -23.74 27.04 19.34
C SER A 195 -24.07 27.12 17.85
N ARG A 196 -23.28 27.88 17.11
CA ARG A 196 -23.39 27.88 15.64
C ARG A 196 -22.70 26.64 15.09
N ASP A 197 -23.49 25.79 14.46
CA ASP A 197 -23.03 24.60 13.77
C ASP A 197 -23.72 24.53 12.40
N ASP A 198 -22.92 24.50 11.34
CA ASP A 198 -23.42 24.48 9.96
C ASP A 198 -24.08 23.14 9.60
N ASN A 199 -23.59 22.01 10.11
CA ASN A 199 -24.23 20.71 9.91
C ASN A 199 -25.60 20.66 10.58
N LEU A 200 -25.70 21.17 11.81
CA LEU A 200 -26.98 21.27 12.50
C LEU A 200 -27.95 22.24 11.82
N SER A 201 -27.42 23.31 11.21
CA SER A 201 -28.22 24.20 10.37
C SER A 201 -28.80 23.47 9.16
N ILE A 202 -28.02 22.60 8.50
CA ILE A 202 -28.50 21.76 7.40
C ILE A 202 -29.52 20.71 7.89
N GLU A 203 -29.32 20.07 9.04
CA GLU A 203 -30.33 19.17 9.63
C GLU A 203 -31.65 19.91 9.90
N ARG A 204 -31.59 21.15 10.39
CA ARG A 204 -32.78 22.01 10.58
C ARG A 204 -33.45 22.36 9.26
N ALA A 205 -32.69 22.68 8.22
CA ALA A 205 -33.23 22.95 6.90
C ALA A 205 -34.01 21.75 6.34
N GLU A 206 -33.47 20.54 6.49
CA GLU A 206 -34.14 19.31 6.06
C GLU A 206 -35.45 19.07 6.80
N VAL A 207 -35.48 19.24 8.13
CA VAL A 207 -36.71 19.10 8.93
C VAL A 207 -37.76 20.15 8.55
N LEU A 208 -37.35 21.39 8.31
CA LEU A 208 -38.26 22.43 7.83
C LEU A 208 -38.84 22.09 6.45
N ALA A 209 -38.05 21.48 5.56
CA ALA A 209 -38.55 21.01 4.27
C ALA A 209 -39.54 19.84 4.44
N GLN A 210 -39.27 18.90 5.35
CA GLN A 210 -40.20 17.81 5.69
C GLN A 210 -41.52 18.34 6.25
N LYS A 211 -41.47 19.35 7.13
CA LYS A 211 -42.65 20.08 7.60
C LYS A 211 -43.45 20.67 6.43
N ASN A 212 -42.76 21.21 5.43
CA ASN A 212 -43.36 21.83 4.25
C ASN A 212 -43.69 20.82 3.13
N GLY A 213 -43.91 19.55 3.46
CA GLY A 213 -44.29 18.52 2.48
C GLY A 213 -43.17 18.16 1.49
N GLY A 214 -41.91 18.34 1.88
CA GLY A 214 -40.73 18.11 1.04
C GLY A 214 -40.27 19.33 0.25
N SER A 215 -40.96 20.47 0.36
CA SER A 215 -40.57 21.71 -0.32
C SER A 215 -39.41 22.41 0.40
N PHE A 216 -38.33 22.69 -0.31
CA PHE A 216 -37.21 23.47 0.20
C PHE A 216 -37.39 24.98 0.03
N ALA A 217 -38.47 25.43 -0.61
CA ALA A 217 -38.72 26.85 -0.84
C ALA A 217 -38.78 27.66 0.47
N GLY A 218 -38.22 28.87 0.45
CA GLY A 218 -38.22 29.79 1.59
C GLY A 218 -37.06 29.56 2.56
N GLU A 219 -37.36 29.41 3.85
CA GLU A 219 -36.36 29.30 4.91
C GLU A 219 -35.38 28.13 4.73
N PRO A 220 -35.80 26.89 4.36
CA PRO A 220 -34.87 25.78 4.16
C PRO A 220 -33.77 26.10 3.15
N TRP A 221 -34.16 26.62 1.98
CA TRP A 221 -33.21 27.03 0.94
C TRP A 221 -32.30 28.17 1.39
N SER A 222 -32.83 29.16 2.13
CA SER A 222 -32.01 30.25 2.68
C SER A 222 -30.91 29.74 3.62
N ILE A 223 -31.20 28.71 4.43
CA ILE A 223 -30.20 28.10 5.31
C ILE A 223 -29.12 27.39 4.48
N ILE A 224 -29.53 26.56 3.51
CA ILE A 224 -28.60 25.85 2.61
C ILE A 224 -27.66 26.85 1.90
N GLN A 225 -28.22 27.94 1.35
CA GLN A 225 -27.45 28.97 0.68
C GLN A 225 -26.45 29.66 1.62
N ARG A 226 -26.84 29.94 2.86
CA ARG A 226 -25.97 30.58 3.85
C ARG A 226 -24.77 29.71 4.20
N VAL A 227 -25.01 28.42 4.45
CA VAL A 227 -23.95 27.44 4.71
C VAL A 227 -23.02 27.33 3.51
N LEU A 228 -23.56 27.18 2.30
CA LEU A 228 -22.74 27.12 1.07
C LEU A 228 -22.01 28.42 0.72
N THR A 229 -22.47 29.56 1.24
CA THR A 229 -21.76 30.84 1.11
C THR A 229 -20.59 30.91 2.08
N ALA A 230 -20.75 30.38 3.29
CA ALA A 230 -19.67 30.32 4.29
C ALA A 230 -18.62 29.26 3.93
N ASP A 231 -19.07 28.06 3.55
CA ASP A 231 -18.24 26.95 3.08
C ASP A 231 -18.79 26.38 1.76
N PRO A 232 -18.21 26.76 0.61
CA PRO A 232 -18.59 26.23 -0.69
C PRO A 232 -18.42 24.71 -0.85
N HIS A 233 -17.64 24.05 0.00
CA HIS A 233 -17.35 22.62 -0.06
C HIS A 233 -18.07 21.81 1.03
N HIS A 234 -19.00 22.42 1.77
CA HIS A 234 -19.72 21.76 2.85
C HIS A 234 -20.58 20.59 2.34
N LEU A 235 -20.12 19.36 2.56
CA LEU A 235 -20.66 18.15 1.91
C LEU A 235 -22.17 17.98 2.08
N ASN A 236 -22.68 18.05 3.31
CA ASN A 236 -24.10 17.86 3.60
C ASN A 236 -24.97 18.95 2.95
N ALA A 237 -24.42 20.17 2.81
CA ALA A 237 -25.15 21.27 2.19
C ALA A 237 -25.19 21.12 0.67
N LEU A 238 -24.10 20.63 0.06
CA LEU A 238 -24.06 20.30 -1.37
C LEU A 238 -25.02 19.18 -1.72
N PHE A 239 -25.02 18.12 -0.91
CA PHE A 239 -25.92 16.99 -1.10
C PHE A 239 -27.38 17.44 -1.01
N LEU A 240 -27.74 18.18 0.05
CA LEU A 240 -29.10 18.68 0.25
C LEU A 240 -29.52 19.68 -0.83
N ALA A 241 -28.62 20.59 -1.25
CA ALA A 241 -28.90 21.53 -2.33
C ALA A 241 -29.15 20.82 -3.67
N GLY A 242 -28.37 19.78 -3.96
CA GLY A 242 -28.57 18.95 -5.14
C GLY A 242 -29.90 18.23 -5.12
N SER A 243 -30.24 17.59 -3.99
CA SER A 243 -31.52 16.89 -3.79
C SER A 243 -32.73 17.83 -3.88
N ALA A 244 -32.64 19.02 -3.26
CA ALA A 244 -33.68 20.04 -3.36
C ALA A 244 -33.88 20.50 -4.81
N SER A 245 -32.78 20.75 -5.54
CA SER A 245 -32.84 21.13 -6.95
C SER A 245 -33.41 20.01 -7.83
N TYR A 246 -33.07 18.75 -7.52
CA TYR A 246 -33.58 17.58 -8.25
C TYR A 246 -35.09 17.41 -8.05
N ALA A 247 -35.58 17.59 -6.82
CA ALA A 247 -37.00 17.51 -6.49
C ALA A 247 -37.83 18.58 -7.25
N GLU A 248 -37.23 19.73 -7.55
CA GLU A 248 -37.81 20.79 -8.38
C GLU A 248 -37.60 20.59 -9.89
N MET A 249 -37.10 19.42 -10.32
CA MET A 249 -36.75 19.10 -11.71
C MET A 249 -35.65 20.00 -12.31
N ASN A 250 -34.93 20.75 -11.48
CA ASN A 250 -33.79 21.58 -11.87
C ASN A 250 -32.52 20.73 -11.98
N TYR A 251 -32.52 19.73 -12.87
CA TYR A 251 -31.46 18.71 -13.00
C TYR A 251 -30.07 19.30 -13.24
N GLN A 252 -29.97 20.40 -14.00
CA GLN A 252 -28.69 21.08 -14.24
C GLN A 252 -28.08 21.65 -12.96
N THR A 253 -28.92 22.26 -12.10
CA THR A 253 -28.47 22.79 -10.82
C THR A 253 -28.13 21.66 -9.85
N ALA A 254 -28.94 20.60 -9.84
CA ALA A 254 -28.68 19.40 -9.04
C ALA A 254 -27.33 18.77 -9.37
N LEU A 255 -27.08 18.55 -10.67
CA LEU A 255 -25.83 18.01 -11.19
C LEU A 255 -24.62 18.84 -10.72
N ARG A 256 -24.68 20.17 -10.82
CA ARG A 256 -23.58 21.04 -10.40
C ARG A 256 -23.25 20.91 -8.92
N TYR A 257 -24.27 20.81 -8.05
CA TYR A 257 -24.02 20.65 -6.62
C TYR A 257 -23.45 19.27 -6.29
N TRP A 258 -23.97 18.21 -6.90
CA TRP A 258 -23.48 16.85 -6.68
C TRP A 258 -22.09 16.61 -7.26
N GLU A 259 -21.76 17.16 -8.42
CA GLU A 259 -20.39 17.14 -8.98
C GLU A 259 -19.40 17.83 -8.02
N ARG A 260 -19.76 18.99 -7.46
CA ARG A 260 -18.94 19.66 -6.45
C ARG A 260 -18.82 18.85 -5.15
N ALA A 261 -19.89 18.17 -4.74
CA ALA A 261 -19.83 17.25 -3.60
C ALA A 261 -18.85 16.10 -3.88
N ARG A 262 -18.83 15.61 -5.13
CA ARG A 262 -17.98 14.48 -5.54
C ARG A 262 -16.50 14.82 -5.61
N GLU A 263 -16.16 16.09 -5.75
CA GLU A 263 -14.78 16.57 -5.65
C GLU A 263 -14.21 16.40 -4.23
N VAL A 264 -15.06 16.49 -3.21
CA VAL A 264 -14.69 16.42 -1.79
C VAL A 264 -14.73 14.99 -1.25
N VAL A 265 -15.64 14.15 -1.77
CA VAL A 265 -15.83 12.76 -1.30
C VAL A 265 -14.70 11.85 -1.82
N PRO A 266 -13.93 11.18 -0.93
CA PRO A 266 -12.93 10.19 -1.32
C PRO A 266 -13.52 9.05 -2.16
N THR A 267 -12.70 8.42 -3.00
CA THR A 267 -13.15 7.33 -3.87
C THR A 267 -13.52 6.05 -3.13
N ASP A 268 -12.98 5.85 -1.93
CA ASP A 268 -13.22 4.73 -1.02
C ASP A 268 -14.32 5.02 0.02
N SER A 269 -14.94 6.20 -0.02
CA SER A 269 -16.05 6.54 0.88
C SER A 269 -17.26 5.64 0.61
N PRO A 270 -17.95 5.14 1.66
CA PRO A 270 -19.21 4.41 1.49
C PRO A 270 -20.33 5.25 0.85
N ASP A 271 -20.23 6.59 0.90
CA ASP A 271 -21.22 7.51 0.31
C ASP A 271 -20.98 7.76 -1.19
N ALA A 272 -19.79 7.41 -1.68
CA ALA A 272 -19.40 7.65 -3.07
C ALA A 272 -20.31 6.98 -4.10
N PRO A 273 -20.73 5.71 -3.95
CA PRO A 273 -21.60 5.04 -4.93
C PRO A 273 -22.97 5.70 -5.07
N GLU A 274 -23.55 6.17 -3.96
CA GLU A 274 -24.87 6.79 -3.98
C GLU A 274 -24.82 8.18 -4.65
N LEU A 275 -23.77 8.95 -4.37
CA LEU A 275 -23.53 10.22 -5.04
C LEU A 275 -23.27 10.04 -6.54
N ASP A 276 -22.47 9.03 -6.92
CA ASP A 276 -22.22 8.69 -8.33
C ASP A 276 -23.51 8.28 -9.05
N ARG A 277 -24.40 7.55 -8.37
CA ARG A 277 -25.73 7.18 -8.89
C ARG A 277 -26.62 8.41 -9.11
N ALA A 278 -26.67 9.33 -8.14
CA ALA A 278 -27.44 10.57 -8.26
C ALA A 278 -26.93 11.46 -9.42
N ILE A 279 -25.61 11.57 -9.59
CA ILE A 279 -24.99 12.27 -10.72
C ILE A 279 -25.38 11.60 -12.05
N ALA A 280 -25.27 10.27 -12.14
CA ALA A 280 -25.64 9.53 -13.34
C ALA A 280 -27.12 9.72 -13.71
N GLU A 281 -28.02 9.67 -12.71
CA GLU A 281 -29.44 9.90 -12.91
C GLU A 281 -29.74 11.32 -13.39
N ALA A 282 -29.15 12.35 -12.78
CA ALA A 282 -29.32 13.73 -13.25
C ALA A 282 -28.83 13.91 -14.69
N ARG A 283 -27.72 13.28 -15.06
CA ARG A 283 -27.18 13.32 -16.44
C ARG A 283 -28.10 12.63 -17.43
N ASP A 284 -28.65 11.47 -17.08
CA ASP A 284 -29.63 10.75 -17.89
C ASP A 284 -30.89 11.59 -18.15
N LYS A 285 -31.45 12.23 -17.11
CA LYS A 285 -32.58 13.16 -17.25
C LYS A 285 -32.29 14.34 -18.18
N MET A 286 -31.02 14.69 -18.36
CA MET A 286 -30.55 15.76 -19.24
C MET A 286 -30.09 15.25 -20.62
N GLY A 287 -30.10 13.93 -20.88
CA GLY A 287 -29.58 13.33 -22.12
C GLY A 287 -28.05 13.42 -22.26
N LEU A 288 -27.32 13.56 -21.15
CA LEU A 288 -25.86 13.62 -21.13
C LEU A 288 -25.26 12.21 -21.01
N PRO A 289 -24.09 11.95 -21.60
CA PRO A 289 -23.43 10.64 -21.49
C PRO A 289 -23.01 10.36 -20.04
N ALA A 290 -23.07 9.10 -19.63
CA ALA A 290 -22.58 8.68 -18.31
C ALA A 290 -21.06 8.92 -18.17
N ILE A 291 -20.62 9.32 -16.98
CA ILE A 291 -19.19 9.45 -16.66
C ILE A 291 -18.70 8.07 -16.20
N PRO A 292 -17.61 7.52 -16.78
CA PRO A 292 -17.05 6.27 -16.30
C PRO A 292 -16.59 6.39 -14.84
N PRO A 293 -16.71 5.32 -14.01
CA PRO A 293 -16.30 5.36 -12.62
C PRO A 293 -14.84 5.79 -12.47
N ARG A 294 -14.55 6.70 -11.52
CA ARG A 294 -13.19 7.23 -11.31
C ARG A 294 -12.15 6.13 -11.01
N ALA A 295 -12.58 5.02 -10.41
CA ALA A 295 -11.76 3.82 -10.19
C ALA A 295 -11.34 3.14 -11.51
N ALA A 296 -12.20 3.12 -12.52
CA ALA A 296 -11.88 2.56 -13.84
C ALA A 296 -10.82 3.42 -14.57
N ILE A 297 -10.92 4.75 -14.44
CA ILE A 297 -9.95 5.69 -15.00
C ILE A 297 -8.55 5.50 -14.37
N GLN A 298 -8.49 5.18 -13.07
CA GLN A 298 -7.23 4.88 -12.38
C GLN A 298 -6.66 3.50 -12.75
N GLN A 299 -7.49 2.49 -12.96
CA GLN A 299 -7.04 1.17 -13.40
C GLN A 299 -6.50 1.18 -14.84
N GLU A 300 -7.13 1.91 -15.75
CA GLU A 300 -6.64 2.06 -17.13
C GLU A 300 -5.29 2.80 -17.21
N THR A 301 -5.08 3.80 -16.36
CA THR A 301 -3.80 4.53 -16.31
C THR A 301 -2.67 3.68 -15.73
N VAL A 302 -2.93 2.84 -14.71
CA VAL A 302 -1.92 1.93 -14.15
C VAL A 302 -1.61 0.78 -15.10
N ALA A 303 -2.62 0.20 -15.76
CA ALA A 303 -2.44 -0.87 -16.75
C ALA A 303 -1.66 -0.38 -17.97
N SER A 304 -1.96 0.82 -18.47
CA SER A 304 -1.24 1.46 -19.57
C SER A 304 0.25 1.70 -19.21
N LYS A 305 0.54 2.18 -17.99
CA LYS A 305 1.92 2.42 -17.55
C LYS A 305 2.72 1.12 -17.36
N ALA A 306 2.09 0.05 -16.88
CA ALA A 306 2.73 -1.26 -16.75
C ALA A 306 3.01 -1.91 -18.11
N ALA A 307 2.08 -1.77 -19.07
CA ALA A 307 2.26 -2.26 -20.44
C ALA A 307 3.39 -1.54 -21.17
N LEU A 308 3.49 -0.21 -21.03
CA LEU A 308 4.59 0.58 -21.59
C LEU A 308 5.96 0.20 -21.00
N ALA A 309 6.02 -0.09 -19.70
CA ALA A 309 7.27 -0.51 -19.06
C ALA A 309 7.72 -1.91 -19.52
N ALA A 310 6.79 -2.82 -19.81
CA ALA A 310 7.08 -4.18 -20.24
C ALA A 310 7.67 -4.26 -21.66
N SER A 311 7.23 -3.39 -22.57
CA SER A 311 7.73 -3.32 -23.95
C SER A 311 8.90 -2.33 -24.14
N SER A 312 9.23 -1.54 -23.13
CA SER A 312 10.30 -0.54 -23.22
C SER A 312 11.69 -1.16 -23.39
N ILE A 313 12.55 -0.51 -24.17
CA ILE A 313 13.97 -0.86 -24.32
C ILE A 313 14.80 0.18 -23.58
N SER A 314 15.66 -0.24 -22.66
CA SER A 314 16.48 0.68 -21.86
C SER A 314 17.97 0.34 -21.86
N GLY A 315 18.80 1.36 -21.71
CA GLY A 315 20.25 1.19 -21.70
C GLY A 315 20.99 2.48 -21.42
N ARG A 316 22.31 2.44 -21.56
CA ARG A 316 23.23 3.55 -21.42
C ARG A 316 23.94 3.83 -22.73
N VAL A 317 23.92 5.10 -23.15
CA VAL A 317 24.72 5.61 -24.25
C VAL A 317 25.99 6.25 -23.69
N SER A 318 27.14 5.93 -24.26
CA SER A 318 28.43 6.52 -23.89
C SER A 318 29.28 6.85 -25.12
N LEU A 319 30.23 7.77 -24.95
CA LEU A 319 31.19 8.17 -25.98
C LEU A 319 32.58 7.66 -25.61
N VAL A 320 33.29 7.09 -26.58
CA VAL A 320 34.69 6.66 -26.38
C VAL A 320 35.62 7.85 -26.19
N LYS A 321 36.76 7.62 -25.54
CA LYS A 321 37.69 8.70 -25.18
C LYS A 321 38.32 9.35 -26.42
N GLU A 322 38.46 8.60 -27.49
CA GLU A 322 39.08 8.99 -28.77
C GLU A 322 38.22 9.99 -29.55
N LEU A 323 36.90 10.00 -29.31
CA LEU A 323 35.98 10.96 -29.92
C LEU A 323 35.78 12.23 -29.08
N LYS A 324 36.38 12.31 -27.87
CA LYS A 324 36.37 13.52 -27.04
C LYS A 324 37.22 14.60 -27.71
N GLY A 325 36.56 15.64 -28.21
CA GLY A 325 37.18 16.74 -28.97
C GLY A 325 36.79 16.78 -30.45
N LEU A 326 36.26 15.69 -31.00
CA LEU A 326 35.69 15.64 -32.36
C LEU A 326 34.16 15.85 -32.37
N VAL A 327 33.52 15.65 -31.23
CA VAL A 327 32.09 15.90 -30.98
C VAL A 327 31.95 17.18 -30.14
N ALA A 328 31.14 18.12 -30.61
CA ALA A 328 30.81 19.33 -29.85
C ALA A 328 29.72 19.02 -28.83
N ALA A 329 29.74 19.70 -27.68
CA ALA A 329 28.73 19.55 -26.63
C ALA A 329 27.28 19.78 -27.14
N THR A 330 27.13 20.64 -28.15
CA THR A 330 25.85 20.97 -28.79
C THR A 330 25.42 20.01 -29.89
N ASP A 331 26.24 19.02 -30.26
CA ASP A 331 25.89 18.07 -31.30
C ASP A 331 24.65 17.26 -30.88
N THR A 332 23.73 17.04 -31.83
CA THR A 332 22.45 16.37 -31.52
C THR A 332 22.64 14.86 -31.50
N VAL A 333 22.20 14.22 -30.43
CA VAL A 333 22.21 12.77 -30.27
C VAL A 333 20.80 12.22 -30.49
N PHE A 334 20.67 11.31 -31.44
CA PHE A 334 19.46 10.56 -31.70
C PHE A 334 19.63 9.13 -31.22
N VAL A 335 18.75 8.67 -30.34
CA VAL A 335 18.63 7.25 -29.95
C VAL A 335 17.31 6.76 -30.48
N TYR A 336 17.31 5.78 -31.37
CA TYR A 336 16.09 5.34 -32.03
C TYR A 336 16.08 3.84 -32.34
N ALA A 337 14.88 3.28 -32.39
CA ALA A 337 14.65 1.90 -32.79
C ALA A 337 14.03 1.85 -34.20
N THR A 338 14.52 0.97 -35.08
CA THR A 338 13.90 0.67 -36.37
C THR A 338 13.59 -0.83 -36.46
N PRO A 339 12.67 -1.27 -37.34
CA PRO A 339 12.53 -2.69 -37.67
C PRO A 339 13.86 -3.31 -38.13
N VAL A 340 14.07 -4.60 -37.86
CA VAL A 340 15.18 -5.39 -38.43
C VAL A 340 14.95 -5.66 -39.92
N SER A 341 13.68 -5.79 -40.35
CA SER A 341 13.28 -5.98 -41.74
C SER A 341 12.18 -4.99 -42.15
N GLY A 342 12.21 -4.53 -43.39
CA GLY A 342 11.22 -3.59 -43.93
C GLY A 342 11.65 -2.12 -43.87
N SER A 343 10.75 -1.24 -43.44
CA SER A 343 10.95 0.22 -43.49
C SER A 343 12.11 0.68 -42.61
N ARG A 344 12.94 1.59 -43.13
CA ARG A 344 14.04 2.24 -42.39
C ARG A 344 13.57 3.38 -41.46
N MET A 345 12.25 3.60 -41.35
CA MET A 345 11.68 4.65 -40.50
C MET A 345 11.81 4.29 -38.99
N PRO A 346 12.17 5.25 -38.12
CA PRO A 346 12.16 5.07 -36.67
C PRO A 346 10.78 4.77 -36.12
N ILE A 347 10.68 3.76 -35.27
CA ILE A 347 9.46 3.41 -34.54
C ILE A 347 9.37 4.19 -33.24
N ALA A 348 10.48 4.35 -32.54
CA ALA A 348 10.60 5.17 -31.34
C ALA A 348 11.90 5.97 -31.40
N ILE A 349 11.86 7.25 -31.02
CA ILE A 349 13.03 8.14 -31.10
C ILE A 349 13.13 9.05 -29.87
N LEU A 350 14.32 9.11 -29.31
CA LEU A 350 14.75 10.04 -28.29
C LEU A 350 15.78 10.99 -28.91
N ARG A 351 15.54 12.30 -28.79
CA ARG A 351 16.47 13.34 -29.23
C ARG A 351 17.06 14.05 -28.00
N THR A 352 18.38 14.19 -27.98
CA THR A 352 19.14 14.85 -26.92
C THR A 352 20.40 15.50 -27.50
N THR A 353 21.33 15.91 -26.65
CA THR A 353 22.59 16.59 -27.01
C THR A 353 23.79 15.86 -26.40
N ALA A 354 24.97 16.02 -27.00
CA ALA A 354 26.17 15.25 -26.65
C ALA A 354 26.73 15.59 -25.27
N ASP A 355 26.48 16.79 -24.76
CA ASP A 355 26.80 17.21 -23.38
C ASP A 355 26.13 16.35 -22.30
N LYS A 356 25.01 15.68 -22.63
CA LYS A 356 24.30 14.79 -21.70
C LYS A 356 24.85 13.37 -21.66
N LEU A 357 25.91 13.06 -22.42
CA LEU A 357 26.53 11.74 -22.41
C LEU A 357 27.58 11.62 -21.27
N PRO A 358 27.61 10.49 -20.53
CA PRO A 358 26.81 9.27 -20.72
C PRO A 358 25.35 9.43 -20.25
N LEU A 359 24.41 8.91 -21.04
CA LEU A 359 22.96 9.05 -20.82
C LEU A 359 22.29 7.69 -20.66
N ASP A 360 21.47 7.53 -19.63
CA ASP A 360 20.54 6.41 -19.53
C ASP A 360 19.26 6.74 -20.33
N PHE A 361 18.89 5.87 -21.26
CA PHE A 361 17.77 6.05 -22.17
C PHE A 361 16.71 4.97 -21.99
N VAL A 362 15.47 5.31 -22.34
CA VAL A 362 14.33 4.41 -22.46
C VAL A 362 13.61 4.74 -23.76
N LEU A 363 13.30 3.72 -24.56
CA LEU A 363 12.45 3.80 -25.74
C LEU A 363 11.18 3.00 -25.47
N ASP A 364 10.02 3.63 -25.63
CA ASP A 364 8.70 2.99 -25.46
C ASP A 364 7.70 3.52 -26.51
N ASP A 365 6.46 3.01 -26.47
CA ASP A 365 5.43 3.37 -27.45
C ASP A 365 4.96 4.82 -27.36
N SER A 366 5.22 5.53 -26.25
CA SER A 366 4.89 6.96 -26.14
C SER A 366 5.79 7.83 -27.01
N MET A 367 6.97 7.31 -27.37
CA MET A 367 7.93 7.96 -28.25
C MET A 367 7.73 7.61 -29.73
N ALA A 368 6.60 6.99 -30.07
CA ALA A 368 6.30 6.57 -31.43
C ALA A 368 5.90 7.72 -32.35
N MET A 369 6.43 7.74 -33.57
CA MET A 369 6.10 8.78 -34.57
C MET A 369 4.71 8.59 -35.20
N SER A 370 4.18 7.36 -35.17
CA SER A 370 2.86 7.03 -35.70
C SER A 370 2.11 6.11 -34.73
N PRO A 371 0.80 6.35 -34.48
CA PRO A 371 0.01 5.48 -33.61
C PRO A 371 -0.19 4.07 -34.18
N ALA A 372 0.04 3.86 -35.48
CA ALA A 372 -0.17 2.58 -36.16
C ALA A 372 1.03 1.61 -36.06
N VAL A 373 2.24 2.11 -35.80
CA VAL A 373 3.46 1.29 -35.73
C VAL A 373 4.14 1.57 -34.39
N LYS A 374 4.08 0.59 -33.48
CA LYS A 374 4.54 0.71 -32.09
C LYS A 374 5.70 -0.25 -31.81
N LEU A 375 6.52 0.09 -30.82
CA LEU A 375 7.66 -0.72 -30.41
C LEU A 375 7.20 -2.06 -29.80
N SER A 376 6.11 -2.05 -29.04
CA SER A 376 5.50 -3.24 -28.43
C SER A 376 4.98 -4.28 -29.43
N GLY A 377 4.69 -3.86 -30.67
CA GLY A 377 4.19 -4.75 -31.72
C GLY A 377 5.29 -5.43 -32.55
N MET A 378 6.56 -5.21 -32.22
CA MET A 378 7.70 -5.74 -32.99
C MET A 378 8.27 -6.99 -32.33
N ASP A 379 8.66 -7.99 -33.12
CA ASP A 379 9.41 -9.14 -32.61
C ASP A 379 10.85 -8.77 -32.27
N GLU A 380 11.51 -8.06 -33.19
CA GLU A 380 12.89 -7.60 -33.04
C GLU A 380 13.09 -6.23 -33.72
N VAL A 381 13.96 -5.42 -33.14
CA VAL A 381 14.34 -4.09 -33.64
C VAL A 381 15.86 -3.92 -33.67
N THR A 382 16.32 -2.99 -34.51
CA THR A 382 17.68 -2.46 -34.45
C THR A 382 17.66 -1.15 -33.66
N VAL A 383 18.41 -1.09 -32.56
CA VAL A 383 18.60 0.16 -31.79
C VAL A 383 19.83 0.87 -32.30
N ARG A 384 19.70 2.13 -32.70
CA ARG A 384 20.80 2.95 -33.18
C ARG A 384 20.97 4.20 -32.33
N VAL A 385 22.22 4.56 -32.10
CA VAL A 385 22.61 5.86 -31.57
C VAL A 385 23.37 6.57 -32.67
N ARG A 386 22.99 7.82 -32.95
CA ARG A 386 23.68 8.69 -33.90
C ARG A 386 23.93 10.05 -33.27
N ILE A 387 25.16 10.53 -33.39
CA ILE A 387 25.57 11.90 -33.06
C ILE A 387 25.68 12.66 -34.38
N SER A 388 24.80 13.63 -34.59
CA SER A 388 24.77 14.44 -35.80
C SER A 388 25.19 15.88 -35.54
N LYS A 389 26.14 16.34 -36.35
CA LYS A 389 26.64 17.72 -36.36
C LYS A 389 25.67 18.68 -37.05
N SER A 390 24.91 18.19 -38.02
CA SER A 390 23.94 18.99 -38.77
C SER A 390 22.61 19.19 -38.04
N GLY A 391 22.35 18.41 -36.99
CA GLY A 391 21.08 18.37 -36.27
C GLY A 391 19.92 17.74 -37.06
N GLN A 392 20.16 17.24 -38.28
CA GLN A 392 19.13 16.62 -39.10
C GLN A 392 18.84 15.18 -38.67
N ALA A 393 17.58 14.76 -38.87
CA ALA A 393 17.11 13.41 -38.55
C ALA A 393 17.56 12.36 -39.59
N THR A 394 17.90 12.76 -40.81
CA THR A 394 18.52 11.92 -41.84
C THR A 394 20.02 11.75 -41.58
N ALA A 395 20.57 10.58 -41.93
CA ALA A 395 21.98 10.29 -41.73
C ALA A 395 22.83 11.10 -42.72
N GLN A 396 23.88 11.74 -42.23
CA GLN A 396 24.81 12.52 -43.05
C GLN A 396 26.22 11.94 -43.02
N PRO A 397 27.03 12.15 -44.07
CA PRO A 397 28.45 11.85 -44.04
C PRO A 397 29.11 12.55 -42.84
N ASN A 398 29.94 11.82 -42.08
CA ASN A 398 30.61 12.26 -40.84
C ASN A 398 29.75 12.27 -39.56
N ASP A 399 28.55 11.71 -39.58
CA ASP A 399 27.84 11.39 -38.34
C ASP A 399 28.54 10.21 -37.63
N TYR A 400 28.66 10.28 -36.30
CA TYR A 400 29.18 9.18 -35.49
C TYR A 400 28.04 8.33 -34.96
N GLY A 401 28.24 7.04 -34.79
CA GLY A 401 27.17 6.21 -34.23
C GLY A 401 27.55 4.79 -33.86
N VAL A 402 26.57 4.09 -33.31
CA VAL A 402 26.63 2.66 -33.02
C VAL A 402 25.24 2.07 -33.25
N SER A 403 25.19 0.84 -33.72
CA SER A 403 23.95 0.09 -33.87
C SER A 403 24.05 -1.27 -33.20
N LEU A 404 22.98 -1.68 -32.53
CA LEU A 404 22.81 -3.00 -31.96
C LEU A 404 21.62 -3.69 -32.61
N THR A 405 21.85 -4.87 -33.17
CA THR A 405 20.82 -5.68 -33.83
C THR A 405 21.14 -7.17 -33.68
N PRO A 406 20.13 -8.04 -33.44
CA PRO A 406 18.74 -7.72 -33.09
C PRO A 406 18.57 -7.38 -31.59
N VAL A 407 17.54 -6.60 -31.25
CA VAL A 407 17.12 -6.28 -29.88
C VAL A 407 15.62 -6.54 -29.73
N LYS A 408 15.22 -7.24 -28.67
CA LYS A 408 13.80 -7.51 -28.40
C LYS A 408 13.18 -6.38 -27.55
N PRO A 409 11.94 -5.96 -27.79
CA PRO A 409 11.21 -5.10 -26.86
C PRO A 409 11.22 -5.66 -25.43
N GLY A 410 11.35 -4.80 -24.43
CA GLY A 410 11.54 -5.21 -23.03
C GLY A 410 13.01 -5.43 -22.60
N SER A 411 13.97 -5.36 -23.52
CA SER A 411 15.41 -5.50 -23.20
C SER A 411 15.92 -4.35 -22.34
N LYS A 412 16.65 -4.67 -21.26
CA LYS A 412 17.19 -3.69 -20.31
C LYS A 412 18.71 -3.75 -20.24
N GLY A 413 19.33 -2.63 -19.89
CA GLY A 413 20.77 -2.55 -19.64
C GLY A 413 21.64 -2.60 -20.90
N LEU A 414 21.10 -2.20 -22.05
CA LEU A 414 21.90 -2.10 -23.28
C LEU A 414 23.07 -1.14 -23.06
N ASN A 415 24.27 -1.47 -23.52
CA ASN A 415 25.42 -0.57 -23.48
C ASN A 415 25.82 -0.17 -24.90
N LEU A 416 25.50 1.06 -25.28
CA LEU A 416 25.72 1.61 -26.61
C LEU A 416 26.86 2.63 -26.55
N MET A 417 28.06 2.16 -26.88
CA MET A 417 29.27 2.97 -26.89
C MET A 417 29.56 3.42 -28.32
N VAL A 418 29.49 4.73 -28.58
CA VAL A 418 29.72 5.32 -29.91
C VAL A 418 31.22 5.33 -30.21
N ARG A 419 31.65 4.62 -31.27
CA ARG A 419 33.08 4.40 -31.59
C ARG A 419 33.51 4.85 -32.99
N ASP A 420 32.62 4.76 -33.99
CA ASP A 420 32.98 4.94 -35.40
C ASP A 420 32.15 6.04 -36.11
N THR A 421 32.68 6.56 -37.22
CA THR A 421 31.87 7.26 -38.23
C THR A 421 30.95 6.25 -38.89
N LEU A 422 29.65 6.53 -38.93
CA LEU A 422 28.72 5.71 -39.70
C LEU A 422 29.07 5.87 -41.19
N GLN A 423 29.78 4.89 -41.75
CA GLN A 423 29.89 4.81 -43.21
C GLN A 423 28.48 4.58 -43.76
N SER A 424 28.08 5.40 -44.71
CA SER A 424 26.88 5.18 -45.51
C SER A 424 27.01 3.84 -46.24
N THR A 425 26.55 2.74 -45.64
CA THR A 425 26.30 1.51 -46.37
C THR A 425 25.06 1.73 -47.23
N ALA A 426 25.29 2.35 -48.38
CA ALA A 426 24.43 2.22 -49.54
C ALA A 426 24.68 0.83 -50.13
N GLN A 427 23.87 -0.14 -49.71
CA GLN A 427 23.42 -1.27 -50.52
C GLN A 427 21.93 -1.51 -50.23
#